data_AF-A0A963YJ15-F1
#
_entry.id   AF-A0A963YJ15-F1
#
_cell.length_a   1.000
_cell.length_b   1.000
_cell.length_c   1.000
_cell.angle_alpha   90.00
_cell.angle_beta   90.00
_cell.angle_gamma   90.00
#
_symmetry.space_group_name_H-M   'P 1'
#
loop_
_entity.id
_entity.type
_entity.pdbx_description
1 polymer ?
#
loop_
_entity_poly.entity_id
_entity_poly.type
_entity_poly.pdbx_seq_one_letter_code
_entity_poly.pdbx_strand_id
1 'polypeptide(L)'
;MNKFSMILLLAGALGVSACNNPDRFGAGGGAGGAGGAGGITAASLGDPNDPNSPAYFNQTIGDTVRFAVDQSTLTPESQNVLAGQAQWMNQHPQYSAVVEGHADEQGTREYNIALGARRAAAVQEFLIAQGVSPARLRTVSYGKERPLAICSDEACYAQNRRAVTVITVGGGV
;
A
#
# COMPACT_ATOMS: atom_id res chain seq x y z
N MET A 1 19.39 -44.87 -58.65
CA MET A 1 18.70 -43.58 -58.55
C MET A 1 18.51 -43.29 -57.07
N ASN A 2 19.48 -42.63 -56.42
CA ASN A 2 19.57 -41.18 -56.21
C ASN A 2 18.57 -40.67 -55.15
N LYS A 3 18.90 -40.08 -53.99
CA LYS A 3 20.17 -39.69 -53.35
C LYS A 3 19.89 -39.54 -51.84
N PHE A 4 20.67 -40.18 -50.97
CA PHE A 4 20.75 -39.81 -49.55
C PHE A 4 21.87 -38.77 -49.42
N SER A 5 21.53 -37.51 -49.18
CA SER A 5 22.49 -36.52 -48.68
C SER A 5 21.84 -35.23 -48.22
N MET A 6 22.18 -34.89 -46.97
CA MET A 6 22.74 -33.59 -46.57
C MET A 6 21.77 -32.44 -46.24
N ILE A 7 22.02 -31.85 -45.05
CA ILE A 7 22.10 -30.39 -44.73
C ILE A 7 21.18 -29.87 -43.61
N LEU A 8 21.89 -29.46 -42.54
CA LEU A 8 21.75 -28.31 -41.64
C LEU A 8 20.44 -28.10 -40.83
N LEU A 9 20.53 -28.11 -39.49
CA LEU A 9 20.84 -26.94 -38.62
C LEU A 9 19.69 -25.93 -38.58
N LEU A 10 18.98 -25.85 -37.45
CA LEU A 10 18.63 -24.55 -36.88
C LEU A 10 18.36 -24.67 -35.37
N ALA A 11 19.09 -23.83 -34.63
CA ALA A 11 19.04 -23.68 -33.19
C ALA A 11 17.69 -23.10 -32.75
N GLY A 12 17.02 -23.78 -31.81
CA GLY A 12 15.86 -23.25 -31.10
C GLY A 12 16.29 -22.54 -29.82
N ALA A 13 16.95 -21.38 -29.93
CA ALA A 13 17.09 -20.47 -28.80
C ALA A 13 15.75 -19.73 -28.60
N LEU A 14 14.95 -20.20 -27.65
CA LEU A 14 13.77 -19.50 -27.16
C LEU A 14 14.22 -18.26 -26.37
N GLY A 15 14.52 -17.18 -27.09
CA GLY A 15 14.62 -15.85 -26.51
C GLY A 15 13.22 -15.33 -26.23
N VAL A 16 12.73 -15.50 -25.00
CA VAL A 16 11.54 -14.77 -24.54
C VAL A 16 11.99 -13.33 -24.24
N SER A 17 12.00 -12.51 -25.29
CA SER A 17 12.02 -11.06 -25.17
C SER A 17 10.65 -10.62 -24.68
N ALA A 18 10.54 -10.29 -23.39
CA ALA A 18 9.37 -9.62 -22.85
C ALA A 18 9.39 -8.15 -23.29
N CYS A 19 8.79 -7.85 -24.44
CA CYS A 19 8.43 -6.48 -24.80
C CYS A 19 7.25 -6.05 -23.91
N ASN A 20 7.48 -5.09 -23.01
CA ASN A 20 6.42 -4.42 -22.26
C ASN A 20 5.66 -3.49 -23.21
N ASN A 21 4.47 -3.91 -23.65
CA ASN A 21 3.59 -3.10 -24.48
C ASN A 21 2.45 -2.55 -23.59
N PRO A 22 2.41 -1.23 -23.31
CA PRO A 22 1.38 -0.65 -22.44
C PRO A 22 -0.05 -0.68 -23.05
N ASP A 23 -0.20 -1.10 -24.30
CA ASP A 23 -1.49 -1.17 -25.01
C ASP A 23 -2.16 -2.55 -25.00
N ARG A 24 -1.83 -3.43 -24.04
CA ARG A 24 -2.45 -4.77 -23.98
C ARG A 24 -3.91 -4.75 -23.53
N PHE A 25 -4.42 -3.62 -23.07
CA PHE A 25 -5.83 -3.37 -22.84
C PHE A 25 -6.40 -2.57 -24.00
N GLY A 26 -6.57 -3.23 -25.14
CA GLY A 26 -7.42 -2.70 -26.20
C GLY A 26 -8.85 -2.54 -25.67
N ALA A 27 -9.27 -1.31 -25.43
CA ALA A 27 -10.68 -0.94 -25.36
C ALA A 27 -10.86 0.32 -26.21
N GLY A 28 -11.33 0.08 -27.44
CA GLY A 28 -11.92 1.11 -28.28
C GLY A 28 -13.08 1.80 -27.56
N GLY A 29 -13.38 3.02 -28.00
CA GLY A 29 -14.32 3.93 -27.35
C GLY A 29 -15.70 3.32 -27.08
N GLY A 30 -16.31 3.77 -25.98
CA GLY A 30 -17.68 3.43 -25.63
C GLY A 30 -18.09 3.92 -24.25
N ALA A 31 -18.67 5.13 -24.22
CA ALA A 31 -19.80 5.56 -23.39
C ALA A 31 -19.82 5.27 -21.87
N GLY A 32 -19.83 6.36 -21.10
CA GLY A 32 -20.88 6.65 -20.10
C GLY A 32 -21.07 5.66 -18.95
N GLY A 33 -20.39 5.90 -17.83
CA GLY A 33 -20.75 5.36 -16.53
C GLY A 33 -20.81 6.47 -15.49
N ALA A 34 -22.01 7.02 -15.26
CA ALA A 34 -22.29 7.86 -14.10
C ALA A 34 -22.48 6.97 -12.86
N GLY A 35 -21.87 7.34 -11.72
CA GLY A 35 -22.32 6.90 -10.39
C GLY A 35 -21.21 6.36 -9.48
N GLY A 36 -20.77 7.18 -8.53
CA GLY A 36 -19.98 6.74 -7.36
C GLY A 36 -19.06 7.82 -6.80
N ALA A 37 -19.60 8.82 -6.11
CA ALA A 37 -18.80 9.77 -5.34
C ALA A 37 -18.10 9.02 -4.19
N GLY A 38 -16.78 8.82 -4.30
CA GLY A 38 -15.96 8.23 -3.24
C GLY A 38 -14.86 7.26 -3.69
N GLY A 39 -14.83 6.86 -4.97
CA GLY A 39 -13.77 6.02 -5.52
C GLY A 39 -12.69 6.85 -6.20
N ILE A 40 -11.49 6.91 -5.62
CA ILE A 40 -10.30 7.38 -6.35
C ILE A 40 -10.04 6.41 -7.51
N THR A 41 -10.18 6.89 -8.75
CA THR A 41 -9.80 6.10 -9.93
C THR A 41 -8.27 5.99 -9.96
N ALA A 42 -7.71 4.96 -10.60
CA ALA A 42 -6.25 4.86 -10.77
C ALA A 42 -5.65 6.11 -11.44
N ALA A 43 -6.42 6.79 -12.29
CA ALA A 43 -6.06 8.08 -12.88
C ALA A 43 -5.98 9.24 -11.85
N SER A 44 -6.73 9.15 -10.75
CA SER A 44 -6.72 10.14 -9.66
C SER A 44 -5.56 9.95 -8.67
N LEU A 45 -4.91 8.78 -8.65
CA LEU A 45 -3.74 8.51 -7.80
C LEU A 45 -2.43 9.02 -8.42
N GLY A 46 -2.41 9.31 -9.73
CA GLY A 46 -1.23 9.77 -10.45
C GLY A 46 -0.21 8.66 -10.76
N ASP A 47 0.97 9.06 -11.23
CA ASP A 47 2.05 8.15 -11.62
C ASP A 47 2.94 7.80 -10.40
N PRO A 48 3.24 6.52 -10.13
CA PRO A 48 4.18 6.12 -9.08
C PRO A 48 5.60 6.70 -9.21
N ASN A 49 5.99 7.22 -10.38
CA ASN A 49 7.28 7.88 -10.60
C ASN A 49 7.24 9.40 -10.36
N ASP A 50 6.06 9.99 -10.18
CA ASP A 50 5.91 11.40 -9.84
C ASP A 50 5.96 11.58 -8.30
N PRO A 51 6.99 12.23 -7.74
CA PRO A 51 7.12 12.43 -6.30
C PRO A 51 5.95 13.18 -5.65
N ASN A 52 5.13 13.89 -6.44
CA ASN A 52 3.98 14.64 -5.91
C ASN A 52 2.68 13.84 -5.89
N SER A 53 2.69 12.61 -6.41
CA SER A 53 1.49 11.81 -6.57
C SER A 53 1.17 10.97 -5.31
N PRO A 54 -0.12 10.75 -5.02
CA PRO A 54 -0.52 9.75 -4.03
C PRO A 54 0.00 8.34 -4.32
N ALA A 55 0.17 7.99 -5.60
CA ALA A 55 0.72 6.69 -6.01
C ALA A 55 2.18 6.52 -5.55
N TYR A 56 3.00 7.57 -5.64
CA TYR A 56 4.38 7.57 -5.14
C TYR A 56 4.44 7.33 -3.63
N PHE A 57 3.55 7.96 -2.87
CA PHE A 57 3.44 7.73 -1.43
C PHE A 57 3.16 6.25 -1.12
N ASN A 58 2.17 5.65 -1.78
CA ASN A 58 1.78 4.27 -1.50
C ASN A 58 2.81 3.23 -1.97
N GLN A 59 3.45 3.45 -3.11
CA GLN A 59 4.27 2.42 -3.78
C GLN A 59 5.76 2.58 -3.55
N THR A 60 6.25 3.82 -3.50
CA THR A 60 7.68 4.11 -3.42
C THR A 60 8.12 4.33 -1.98
N ILE A 61 7.35 5.08 -1.20
CA ILE A 61 7.60 5.27 0.24
C ILE A 61 7.06 4.08 1.02
N GLY A 62 5.85 3.64 0.68
CA GLY A 62 5.10 2.62 1.41
C GLY A 62 4.16 3.26 2.41
N ASP A 63 2.89 2.87 2.38
CA ASP A 63 1.82 3.36 3.26
C ASP A 63 1.67 2.55 4.55
N THR A 64 2.28 1.36 4.61
CA THR A 64 2.01 0.34 5.62
C THR A 64 3.24 0.07 6.48
N VAL A 65 3.03 0.00 7.80
CA VAL A 65 4.03 -0.46 8.77
C VAL A 65 3.55 -1.68 9.54
N ARG A 66 4.48 -2.50 10.04
CA ARG A 66 4.19 -3.80 10.68
C ARG A 66 4.59 -3.84 12.14
N PHE A 67 3.94 -4.73 12.88
CA PHE A 67 4.18 -4.91 14.31
C PHE A 67 4.44 -6.38 14.66
N ALA A 68 5.23 -6.58 15.71
CA ALA A 68 5.37 -7.88 16.35
C ALA A 68 4.06 -8.31 17.04
N VAL A 69 3.97 -9.60 17.36
CA VAL A 69 2.85 -10.20 18.11
C VAL A 69 2.62 -9.43 19.41
N ASP A 70 1.37 -9.05 19.67
CA ASP A 70 0.95 -8.29 20.87
C ASP A 70 1.68 -6.96 21.13
N GLN A 71 2.42 -6.42 20.16
CA GLN A 71 3.14 -5.16 20.32
C GLN A 71 2.50 -4.02 19.53
N SER A 72 2.66 -2.80 20.06
CA SER A 72 2.42 -1.53 19.36
C SER A 72 3.69 -0.68 19.21
N THR A 73 4.85 -1.26 19.54
CA THR A 73 6.16 -0.60 19.40
C THR A 73 6.61 -0.58 17.94
N LEU A 74 7.06 0.57 17.45
CA LEU A 74 7.56 0.75 16.10
C LEU A 74 8.97 0.16 15.97
N THR A 75 9.16 -0.76 15.04
CA THR A 75 10.48 -1.29 14.69
C THR A 75 11.33 -0.23 13.98
N PRO A 76 12.68 -0.34 13.97
CA PRO A 76 13.52 0.59 13.23
C PRO A 76 13.16 0.70 11.74
N GLU A 77 12.79 -0.42 11.12
CA GLU A 77 12.29 -0.46 9.75
C GLU A 77 10.99 0.35 9.58
N SER A 78 10.03 0.17 10.49
CA SER A 78 8.78 0.95 10.48
C SER A 78 9.05 2.44 10.68
N GLN A 79 9.98 2.80 11.56
CA GLN A 79 10.38 4.20 11.77
C GLN A 79 10.99 4.83 10.52
N ASN A 80 11.79 4.07 9.76
CA ASN A 80 12.35 4.55 8.49
C ASN A 80 11.24 4.83 7.44
N VAL A 81 10.26 3.94 7.31
CA VAL A 81 9.10 4.15 6.42
C VAL A 81 8.32 5.39 6.87
N LEU A 82 8.01 5.51 8.16
CA LEU A 82 7.28 6.65 8.70
C LEU A 82 8.03 7.98 8.56
N ALA A 83 9.37 7.97 8.63
CA ALA A 83 10.17 9.16 8.37
C ALA A 83 10.01 9.63 6.92
N GLY A 84 10.01 8.69 5.96
CA GLY A 84 9.70 8.97 4.55
C GLY A 84 8.28 9.50 4.37
N GLN A 85 7.28 8.88 5.02
CA GLN A 85 5.89 9.34 4.99
C GLN A 85 5.77 10.77 5.53
N ALA A 86 6.38 11.06 6.68
CA ALA A 86 6.35 12.38 7.30
C ALA A 86 7.01 13.45 6.42
N GLN A 87 8.18 13.15 5.84
CA GLN A 87 8.86 14.04 4.91
C GLN A 87 7.96 14.40 3.73
N TRP A 88 7.32 13.39 3.12
CA TRP A 88 6.41 13.61 2.00
C TRP A 88 5.19 14.43 2.41
N MET A 89 4.56 14.11 3.55
CA MET A 89 3.41 14.87 4.06
C MET A 89 3.73 16.31 4.41
N ASN A 90 4.95 16.60 4.85
CA ASN A 90 5.43 17.95 5.14
C ASN A 90 5.63 18.77 3.85
N GLN A 91 6.06 18.14 2.77
CA GLN A 91 6.19 18.76 1.45
C GLN A 91 4.84 18.99 0.76
N HIS A 92 3.81 18.22 1.14
CA HIS A 92 2.48 18.27 0.54
C HIS A 92 1.39 18.63 1.56
N PRO A 93 1.33 19.90 2.02
CA PRO A 93 0.42 20.34 3.09
C PRO A 93 -1.06 20.19 2.75
N GLN A 94 -1.42 20.06 1.47
CA GLN A 94 -2.80 19.86 1.00
C GLN A 94 -3.40 18.49 1.39
N TYR A 95 -2.57 17.51 1.73
CA TYR A 95 -3.05 16.18 2.11
C TYR A 95 -3.28 16.08 3.62
N SER A 96 -4.29 15.33 4.03
CA SER A 96 -4.47 14.83 5.40
C SER A 96 -4.32 13.31 5.39
N ALA A 97 -4.15 12.69 6.56
CA ALA A 97 -4.06 11.25 6.66
C ALA A 97 -4.95 10.67 7.78
N VAL A 98 -5.49 9.48 7.50
CA VAL A 98 -6.12 8.61 8.48
C VAL A 98 -5.20 7.41 8.69
N VAL A 99 -4.78 7.19 9.92
CA VAL A 99 -3.99 6.02 10.31
C VAL A 99 -4.93 4.93 10.78
N GLU A 100 -4.96 3.83 10.03
CA GLU A 100 -5.80 2.68 10.29
C GLU A 100 -5.01 1.59 11.03
N GLY A 101 -5.41 1.26 12.25
CA GLY A 101 -4.75 0.26 13.08
C GLY A 101 -5.44 -1.11 13.02
N HIS A 102 -4.66 -2.15 12.68
CA HIS A 102 -5.13 -3.52 12.51
C HIS A 102 -4.42 -4.49 13.47
N ALA A 103 -5.08 -5.61 13.74
CA ALA A 103 -4.56 -6.75 14.47
C ALA A 103 -4.83 -8.06 13.72
N ASP A 104 -4.15 -9.12 14.12
CA ASP A 104 -4.40 -10.46 13.58
C ASP A 104 -5.66 -11.08 14.23
N GLU A 105 -6.04 -12.27 13.77
CA GLU A 105 -7.31 -12.89 14.15
C GLU A 105 -7.34 -13.45 15.58
N GLN A 106 -6.18 -13.54 16.22
CA GLN A 106 -5.99 -14.17 17.52
C GLN A 106 -6.52 -13.28 18.66
N GLY A 107 -7.05 -13.90 19.72
CA GLY A 107 -7.61 -13.18 20.87
C GLY A 107 -9.02 -12.62 20.66
N THR A 108 -9.53 -11.87 21.64
CA THR A 108 -10.90 -11.34 21.61
C THR A 108 -11.03 -10.16 20.65
N ARG A 109 -12.27 -9.87 20.23
CA ARG A 109 -12.54 -8.73 19.34
C ARG A 109 -12.17 -7.42 20.01
N GLU A 110 -12.59 -7.23 21.26
CA GLU A 110 -12.42 -5.99 22.04
C GLU A 110 -10.93 -5.72 22.30
N TYR A 111 -10.16 -6.77 22.62
CA TYR A 111 -8.71 -6.67 22.78
C TYR A 111 -8.05 -6.18 21.49
N ASN A 112 -8.44 -6.74 20.34
CA ASN A 112 -7.87 -6.37 19.05
C ASN A 112 -8.24 -4.96 18.60
N ILE A 113 -9.44 -4.49 18.91
CA ILE A 113 -9.83 -3.08 18.71
C ILE A 113 -8.92 -2.17 19.55
N ALA A 114 -8.69 -2.51 20.82
CA ALA A 114 -7.79 -1.73 21.67
C ALA A 114 -6.32 -1.79 21.18
N LEU A 115 -5.84 -2.96 20.75
CA LEU A 115 -4.48 -3.12 20.22
C LEU A 115 -4.28 -2.34 18.91
N GLY A 116 -5.25 -2.41 17.99
CA GLY A 116 -5.22 -1.61 16.77
C GLY A 116 -5.23 -0.10 17.07
N ALA A 117 -6.01 0.35 18.06
CA ALA A 117 -6.00 1.76 18.47
C ALA A 117 -4.62 2.20 19.00
N ARG A 118 -3.94 1.38 19.81
CA ARG A 118 -2.57 1.66 20.27
C ARG A 118 -1.56 1.73 19.12
N ARG A 119 -1.69 0.85 18.12
CA ARG A 119 -0.82 0.87 16.92
C ARG A 119 -1.03 2.13 16.08
N ALA A 120 -2.28 2.52 15.86
CA ALA A 120 -2.60 3.75 15.13
C ALA A 120 -2.10 5.00 15.89
N ALA A 121 -2.25 5.03 17.22
CA ALA A 121 -1.72 6.10 18.06
C ALA A 121 -0.19 6.19 17.99
N ALA A 122 0.53 5.07 18.09
CA ALA A 122 1.99 5.06 18.00
C ALA A 122 2.51 5.63 16.66
N VAL A 123 1.84 5.29 15.55
CA VAL A 123 2.15 5.86 14.23
C VAL A 123 1.83 7.35 14.19
N GLN A 124 0.67 7.78 14.67
CA GLN A 124 0.29 9.19 14.71
C GLN A 124 1.29 10.02 15.53
N GLU A 125 1.64 9.57 16.73
CA GLU A 125 2.61 10.22 17.62
C GLU A 125 3.97 10.35 16.94
N PHE A 126 4.42 9.32 16.24
CA PHE A 126 5.66 9.37 15.48
C PHE A 126 5.60 10.41 14.35
N LEU A 127 4.54 10.43 13.55
CA LEU A 127 4.38 11.39 12.46
C LEU A 127 4.34 12.85 12.99
N ILE A 128 3.68 13.06 14.14
CA ILE A 128 3.66 14.36 14.82
C ILE A 128 5.07 14.76 15.29
N ALA A 129 5.83 13.82 15.87
CA ALA A 129 7.20 14.06 16.29
C ALA A 129 8.13 14.40 15.10
N GLN A 130 7.81 13.91 13.90
CA GLN A 130 8.50 14.26 12.65
C GLN A 130 7.97 15.55 11.99
N GLY A 131 7.08 16.30 12.66
CA GLY A 131 6.64 17.63 12.25
C GLY A 131 5.34 17.68 11.45
N VAL A 132 4.64 16.55 11.25
CA VAL A 132 3.32 16.56 10.62
C VAL A 132 2.30 17.18 11.58
N SER A 133 1.55 18.19 11.12
CA SER A 133 0.56 18.87 11.97
C SER A 133 -0.49 17.88 12.51
N PRO A 134 -0.75 17.86 13.83
CA PRO A 134 -1.78 17.00 14.43
C PRO A 134 -3.17 17.18 13.83
N ALA A 135 -3.50 18.40 13.39
CA ALA A 135 -4.80 18.71 12.78
C ALA A 135 -5.07 17.94 11.48
N ARG A 136 -4.00 17.48 10.80
CA ARG A 136 -4.04 16.73 9.54
C ARG A 136 -4.09 15.21 9.76
N LEU A 137 -4.03 14.74 11.00
CA LEU A 137 -3.90 13.32 11.33
C LEU A 137 -5.11 12.85 12.13
N ARG A 138 -5.74 11.77 11.69
CA ARG A 138 -6.78 11.05 12.42
C ARG A 138 -6.38 9.59 12.58
N THR A 139 -6.96 8.91 13.56
CA THR A 139 -6.72 7.48 13.80
C THR A 139 -8.04 6.74 13.80
N VAL A 140 -8.06 5.53 13.23
CA VAL A 140 -9.18 4.59 13.29
C VAL A 140 -8.62 3.22 13.65
N SER A 141 -9.36 2.43 14.44
CA SER A 141 -9.00 1.03 14.66
C SER A 141 -10.07 0.11 14.10
N TYR A 142 -9.63 -0.85 13.29
CA TYR A 142 -10.46 -1.96 12.83
C TYR A 142 -10.19 -3.25 13.58
N GLY A 143 -9.15 -3.28 14.43
CA GLY A 143 -8.69 -4.51 15.09
C GLY A 143 -8.56 -5.65 14.07
N LYS A 144 -9.30 -6.74 14.29
CA LYS A 144 -9.30 -7.92 13.41
C LYS A 144 -10.42 -7.96 12.37
N GLU A 145 -11.20 -6.88 12.22
CA GLU A 145 -12.39 -6.85 11.36
C GLU A 145 -12.07 -6.65 9.87
N ARG A 146 -10.85 -6.19 9.55
CA ARG A 146 -10.38 -5.97 8.18
C ARG A 146 -9.04 -6.67 7.92
N PRO A 147 -9.02 -8.01 7.86
CA PRO A 147 -7.80 -8.76 7.55
C PRO A 147 -7.35 -8.47 6.11
N LEU A 148 -6.04 -8.41 5.91
CA LEU A 148 -5.43 -8.35 4.58
C LEU A 148 -5.31 -9.77 3.99
N ALA A 149 -4.97 -10.74 4.83
CA ALA A 149 -4.87 -12.15 4.46
C ALA A 149 -5.73 -12.99 5.40
N ILE A 150 -6.46 -13.96 4.85
CA ILE A 150 -7.34 -14.86 5.61
C ILE A 150 -6.72 -16.26 5.57
N CYS A 151 -6.02 -16.60 6.63
CA CYS A 151 -5.30 -17.86 6.79
C CYS A 151 -4.87 -18.02 8.26
N SER A 152 -4.74 -19.26 8.71
CA SER A 152 -4.39 -19.59 10.09
C SER A 152 -2.92 -20.00 10.24
N ASP A 153 -2.02 -19.17 9.71
CA ASP A 153 -0.57 -19.35 9.84
C ASP A 153 0.13 -18.04 10.25
N GLU A 154 1.34 -18.18 10.79
CA GLU A 154 2.09 -17.02 11.30
C GLU A 154 2.48 -16.03 10.21
N ALA A 155 2.70 -16.49 8.98
CA ALA A 155 3.04 -15.61 7.86
C ALA A 155 1.86 -14.69 7.51
N CYS A 156 0.64 -15.20 7.64
CA CYS A 156 -0.62 -14.48 7.48
C CYS A 156 -0.83 -13.47 8.60
N TYR A 157 -0.66 -13.90 9.85
CA TYR A 157 -0.84 -13.04 11.02
C TYR A 157 0.13 -11.85 10.97
N ALA A 158 1.38 -12.08 10.56
CA ALA A 158 2.37 -11.02 10.40
C ALA A 158 1.97 -9.94 9.39
N GLN A 159 1.22 -10.28 8.34
CA GLN A 159 0.69 -9.30 7.39
C GLN A 159 -0.50 -8.51 7.98
N ASN A 160 -1.31 -9.15 8.82
CA ASN A 160 -2.47 -8.52 9.45
C ASN A 160 -2.10 -7.57 10.60
N ARG A 161 -0.97 -7.81 11.30
CA ARG A 161 -0.42 -6.92 12.32
C ARG A 161 0.22 -5.67 11.71
N ARG A 162 -0.62 -4.73 11.28
CA ARG A 162 -0.17 -3.53 10.56
C ARG A 162 -0.89 -2.27 11.00
N ALA A 163 -0.31 -1.13 10.63
CA ALA A 163 -1.02 0.13 10.52
C ALA A 163 -0.85 0.67 9.09
N VAL A 164 -1.90 1.26 8.53
CA VAL A 164 -1.92 1.79 7.17
C VAL A 164 -2.20 3.29 7.23
N THR A 165 -1.36 4.10 6.59
CA THR A 165 -1.55 5.55 6.48
C THR A 165 -2.29 5.86 5.19
N VAL A 166 -3.56 6.22 5.28
CA VAL A 166 -4.40 6.56 4.12
C VAL A 166 -4.45 8.06 3.94
N ILE A 167 -3.87 8.57 2.85
CA ILE A 167 -3.88 10.00 2.51
C ILE A 167 -5.15 10.42 1.76
N THR A 168 -5.61 11.65 2.01
CA THR A 168 -6.76 12.27 1.31
C THR A 168 -6.51 13.75 1.05
N VAL A 169 -7.08 14.29 -0.03
CA VAL A 169 -6.96 15.72 -0.38
C VAL A 169 -8.00 16.50 0.43
N GLY A 170 -7.58 17.53 1.18
CA GLY A 170 -8.50 18.52 1.76
C GLY A 170 -9.40 18.02 2.90
N GLY A 171 -8.81 17.43 3.95
CA GLY A 171 -9.54 16.98 5.16
C GLY A 171 -9.30 17.82 6.42
N GLY A 172 -8.72 19.02 6.29
CA GLY A 172 -8.67 19.99 7.38
C GLY A 172 -9.93 20.85 7.34
N VAL A 173 -10.86 20.59 8.26
CA VAL A 173 -11.90 21.58 8.58
C VAL A 173 -11.30 22.77 9.30
#